data_AF-A0A7R9UCU4-F1
#
_entry.id   AF-A0A7R9UCU4-F1
#
_cell.length_a   1.000
_cell.length_b   1.000
_cell.length_c   1.000
_cell.angle_alpha   90.00
_cell.angle_beta   90.00
_cell.angle_gamma   90.00
#
_symmetry.space_group_name_H-M   'P 1'
#
loop_
_entity.id
_entity.type
_entity.pdbx_description
1 polymer ?
#
loop_
_entity_poly.entity_id
_entity_poly.type
_entity_poly.pdbx_seq_one_letter_code
_entity_poly.pdbx_strand_id
1 'polypeptide(L)'
;SEDSIMEEMSRRSRAPADDDEFDDDTAAGRKALEAAYKQREAEQMLERAQGWATDALEAVQHARQASLALTEQTLPVKKEEQRDDHDVGSGDEDEGKGETFALALSHFSQEDARAEAIRRWGHHVPGNRSDLCWKSYLASRLPTPPEPSPLALLQERFAHDGYKLLCCCILMSRVSSLPVKMRCINEFFSKWPTPSAFLDADAADVQPALHSLGLFPERYKGLCDVAAKWLTLPVFDVDLKEHKLCQVGPFGVDSYNLFVRGRVMPKEPADKCLSAFWRWRRQNDSCKPEAD
;
A
#
# COMPACT_ATOMS: atom_id res chain seq x y z
N SER A 1 -44.95 -31.02 -27.55
CA SER A 1 -45.07 -29.88 -28.49
C SER A 1 -44.22 -28.75 -27.95
N GLU A 2 -43.66 -27.91 -28.83
CA GLU A 2 -42.86 -26.74 -28.44
C GLU A 2 -43.63 -25.79 -27.51
N ASP A 3 -44.96 -25.80 -27.56
CA ASP A 3 -45.85 -25.06 -26.66
C ASP A 3 -45.75 -25.49 -25.19
N SER A 4 -45.49 -26.78 -24.92
CA SER A 4 -45.38 -27.29 -23.54
C SER A 4 -44.10 -26.86 -22.84
N ILE A 5 -43.03 -26.58 -23.60
CA ILE A 5 -41.74 -26.16 -23.07
C ILE A 5 -41.74 -24.64 -22.83
N MET A 6 -42.39 -23.87 -23.71
CA MET A 6 -42.59 -22.42 -23.54
C MET A 6 -43.47 -22.07 -22.34
N GLU A 7 -44.48 -22.89 -22.04
CA GLU A 7 -45.37 -22.67 -20.89
C GLU A 7 -44.67 -22.98 -19.54
N GLU A 8 -43.78 -23.96 -19.50
CA GLU A 8 -42.99 -24.31 -18.31
C GLU A 8 -41.86 -23.29 -18.04
N MET A 9 -41.28 -22.71 -19.10
CA MET A 9 -40.32 -21.59 -18.97
C MET A 9 -41.01 -20.28 -18.52
N SER A 10 -42.27 -20.06 -18.91
CA SER A 10 -43.05 -18.90 -18.45
C SER A 10 -43.45 -19.03 -16.97
N ARG A 11 -43.74 -20.24 -16.48
CA ARG A 11 -44.05 -20.50 -15.06
C ARG A 11 -42.81 -20.41 -14.16
N ARG A 12 -41.62 -20.79 -14.63
CA ARG A 12 -40.35 -20.65 -13.88
C ARG A 12 -39.82 -19.21 -13.81
N SER A 13 -40.35 -18.29 -14.63
CA SER A 13 -39.98 -16.87 -14.64
C SER A 13 -40.77 -16.01 -13.64
N ARG A 14 -41.79 -16.56 -12.95
CA ARG A 14 -42.48 -15.85 -11.87
C ARG A 14 -41.77 -16.13 -10.55
N ALA A 15 -40.87 -15.22 -10.19
CA ALA A 15 -40.54 -15.02 -8.78
C ALA A 15 -41.83 -14.74 -7.99
N PRO A 16 -41.94 -15.18 -6.72
CA PRO A 16 -43.05 -14.76 -5.89
C PRO A 16 -43.09 -13.22 -5.87
N ALA A 17 -44.28 -12.66 -6.07
CA ALA A 17 -44.52 -11.26 -5.82
C ALA A 17 -44.34 -11.04 -4.32
N ASP A 18 -43.18 -10.53 -3.93
CA ASP A 18 -43.01 -9.83 -2.66
C ASP A 18 -43.78 -8.52 -2.80
N ASP A 19 -45.10 -8.59 -2.54
CA ASP A 19 -45.98 -7.44 -2.32
C ASP A 19 -45.69 -6.83 -0.94
N ASP A 20 -44.43 -6.55 -0.63
CA ASP A 20 -44.04 -5.54 0.35
C ASP A 20 -43.68 -4.29 -0.45
N GLU A 21 -44.74 -3.56 -0.81
CA GLU A 21 -44.68 -2.21 -1.36
C GLU A 21 -43.98 -1.30 -0.34
N PHE A 22 -42.64 -1.30 -0.38
CA PHE A 22 -41.82 -0.43 0.44
C PHE A 22 -41.95 0.98 -0.12
N ASP A 23 -42.82 1.78 0.51
CA ASP A 23 -43.14 3.15 0.13
C ASP A 23 -41.88 4.04 0.24
N ASP A 24 -41.12 4.08 -0.85
CA ASP A 24 -39.81 4.73 -1.06
C ASP A 24 -39.87 6.26 -0.83
N ASP A 25 -41.07 6.85 -0.81
CA ASP A 25 -41.25 8.30 -0.61
C ASP A 25 -41.42 8.72 0.86
N THR A 26 -41.51 7.74 1.77
CA THR A 26 -41.57 8.03 3.21
C THR A 26 -40.18 8.36 3.76
N ALA A 27 -40.10 9.29 4.72
CA ALA A 27 -38.85 9.61 5.43
C ALA A 27 -38.25 8.36 6.13
N ALA A 28 -39.09 7.41 6.51
CA ALA A 28 -38.68 6.11 7.05
C ALA A 28 -38.07 5.21 5.98
N GLY A 29 -38.67 5.15 4.78
CA GLY A 29 -38.15 4.39 3.64
C GLY A 29 -36.76 4.86 3.20
N ARG A 30 -36.58 6.18 3.02
CA ARG A 30 -35.26 6.78 2.72
C ARG A 30 -34.21 6.48 3.78
N LYS A 31 -34.57 6.52 5.07
CA LYS A 31 -33.67 6.23 6.19
C LYS A 31 -33.27 4.75 6.22
N ALA A 32 -34.20 3.85 5.92
CA ALA A 32 -33.92 2.42 5.84
C ALA A 32 -33.03 2.09 4.64
N LEU A 33 -33.26 2.71 3.47
CA LEU A 33 -32.41 2.57 2.30
C LEU A 33 -30.99 3.08 2.55
N GLU A 34 -30.86 4.25 3.22
CA GLU A 34 -29.56 4.79 3.62
C GLU A 34 -28.84 3.88 4.63
N ALA A 35 -29.57 3.30 5.59
CA ALA A 35 -29.01 2.35 6.54
C ALA A 35 -28.53 1.06 5.86
N ALA A 36 -29.33 0.49 4.95
CA ALA A 36 -28.97 -0.69 4.18
C ALA A 36 -27.75 -0.43 3.26
N TYR A 37 -27.68 0.75 2.63
CA TYR A 37 -26.52 1.17 1.86
C TYR A 37 -25.26 1.25 2.74
N LYS A 38 -25.36 1.92 3.90
CA LYS A 38 -24.24 2.03 4.86
C LYS A 38 -23.80 0.67 5.39
N GLN A 39 -24.74 -0.23 5.66
CA GLN A 39 -24.43 -1.59 6.12
C GLN A 39 -23.69 -2.38 5.04
N ARG A 40 -24.16 -2.35 3.79
CA ARG A 40 -23.49 -3.01 2.67
C ARG A 40 -22.11 -2.40 2.39
N GLU A 41 -21.97 -1.09 2.54
CA GLU A 41 -20.67 -0.42 2.42
C GLU A 41 -19.73 -0.87 3.55
N ALA A 42 -20.21 -0.97 4.80
CA ALA A 42 -19.43 -1.47 5.93
C ALA A 42 -18.99 -2.93 5.77
N GLU A 43 -19.86 -3.81 5.29
CA GLU A 43 -19.54 -5.21 4.99
C GLU A 43 -18.46 -5.31 3.90
N GLN A 44 -18.59 -4.52 2.82
CA GLN A 44 -17.56 -4.46 1.78
C GLN A 44 -16.25 -3.85 2.29
N MET A 45 -16.31 -2.87 3.20
CA MET A 45 -15.11 -2.33 3.84
C MET A 45 -14.43 -3.38 4.70
N LEU A 46 -15.18 -4.18 5.46
CA LEU A 46 -14.64 -5.27 6.28
C LEU A 46 -13.99 -6.36 5.42
N GLU A 47 -14.66 -6.80 4.37
CA GLU A 47 -14.13 -7.79 3.42
C GLU A 47 -12.84 -7.29 2.74
N ARG A 48 -12.81 -6.01 2.34
CA ARG A 48 -11.60 -5.37 1.80
C ARG A 48 -10.51 -5.23 2.84
N ALA A 49 -10.84 -4.87 4.07
CA ALA A 49 -9.89 -4.75 5.17
C ALA A 49 -9.17 -6.08 5.38
N GLN A 50 -9.94 -7.17 5.41
CA GLN A 50 -9.42 -8.53 5.54
C GLN A 50 -8.54 -8.89 4.33
N GLY A 51 -9.01 -8.69 3.10
CA GLY A 51 -8.25 -9.00 1.89
C GLY A 51 -6.97 -8.17 1.72
N TRP A 52 -7.00 -6.88 2.04
CA TRP A 52 -5.82 -6.01 1.96
C TRP A 52 -4.86 -6.25 3.11
N ALA A 53 -5.35 -6.62 4.29
CA ALA A 53 -4.50 -7.04 5.40
C ALA A 53 -3.75 -8.33 5.05
N THR A 54 -4.40 -9.31 4.42
CA THR A 54 -3.72 -10.52 3.91
C THR A 54 -2.70 -10.17 2.82
N ASP A 55 -3.07 -9.40 1.79
CA ASP A 55 -2.15 -8.98 0.72
C ASP A 55 -0.92 -8.24 1.28
N ALA A 56 -1.13 -7.31 2.22
CA ALA A 56 -0.06 -6.52 2.82
C ALA A 56 0.81 -7.37 3.75
N LEU A 57 0.21 -8.26 4.55
CA LEU A 57 0.95 -9.17 5.42
C LEU A 57 1.80 -10.13 4.61
N GLU A 58 1.25 -10.71 3.54
CA GLU A 58 1.99 -11.57 2.61
C GLU A 58 3.12 -10.80 1.92
N ALA A 59 2.89 -9.56 1.48
CA ALA A 59 3.93 -8.73 0.88
C ALA A 59 5.07 -8.39 1.86
N VAL A 60 4.74 -8.07 3.12
CA VAL A 60 5.73 -7.82 4.18
C VAL A 60 6.47 -9.11 4.53
N GLN A 61 5.76 -10.24 4.66
CA GLN A 61 6.36 -11.54 4.93
C GLN A 61 7.29 -11.97 3.80
N HIS A 62 6.89 -11.80 2.54
CA HIS A 62 7.72 -12.09 1.38
C HIS A 62 8.95 -11.18 1.32
N ALA A 63 8.79 -9.88 1.62
CA ALA A 63 9.92 -8.96 1.74
C ALA A 63 10.86 -9.34 2.90
N ARG A 64 10.32 -9.81 4.03
CA ARG A 64 11.07 -10.28 5.20
C ARG A 64 11.78 -11.60 4.94
N GLN A 65 11.13 -12.56 4.30
CA GLN A 65 11.71 -13.85 3.89
C GLN A 65 12.81 -13.65 2.85
N ALA A 66 12.60 -12.77 1.86
CA ALA A 66 13.66 -12.39 0.94
C ALA A 66 14.86 -11.80 1.69
N SER A 67 14.62 -10.96 2.71
CA SER A 67 15.68 -10.42 3.56
C SER A 67 16.39 -11.48 4.43
N LEU A 68 15.66 -12.47 4.97
CA LEU A 68 16.24 -13.55 5.78
C LEU A 68 17.06 -14.54 4.94
N ALA A 69 16.56 -14.91 3.77
CA ALA A 69 17.28 -15.76 2.81
C ALA A 69 18.61 -15.12 2.36
N LEU A 70 18.68 -13.78 2.30
CA LEU A 70 19.90 -13.03 2.02
C LEU A 70 20.90 -13.08 3.20
N THR A 71 20.42 -13.03 4.45
CA THR A 71 21.26 -13.17 5.66
C THR A 71 21.87 -14.57 5.77
N GLU A 72 21.12 -15.62 5.44
CA GLU A 72 21.61 -17.01 5.47
C GLU A 72 22.67 -17.29 4.39
N GLN A 73 22.58 -16.64 3.22
CA GLN A 73 23.56 -16.81 2.13
C GLN A 73 24.87 -16.01 2.33
N THR A 74 24.87 -15.03 3.24
CA THR A 74 26.04 -14.16 3.53
C THR A 74 26.78 -14.53 4.82
N LEU A 75 26.23 -15.44 5.64
CA LEU A 75 26.92 -15.99 6.80
C LEU A 75 27.86 -17.13 6.38
N PRO A 76 29.16 -17.10 6.72
CA PRO A 76 30.01 -18.26 6.55
C PRO A 76 29.53 -19.36 7.49
N VAL A 77 29.22 -20.54 6.94
CA VAL A 77 28.91 -21.76 7.69
C VAL A 77 30.10 -22.06 8.61
N LYS A 78 30.00 -21.68 9.88
CA LYS A 78 30.88 -22.21 10.92
C LYS A 78 30.42 -23.65 11.15
N LYS A 79 31.24 -24.60 10.72
CA LYS A 79 31.13 -26.00 11.16
C LYS A 79 31.14 -26.02 12.68
N GLU A 80 30.16 -26.71 13.23
CA GLU A 80 30.02 -27.06 14.63
C GLU A 80 31.33 -27.67 15.17
N GLU A 81 31.80 -27.14 16.29
CA GLU A 81 32.58 -27.93 17.25
C GLU A 81 31.91 -27.77 18.62
N GLN A 82 31.43 -28.92 19.13
CA GLN A 82 30.84 -29.11 20.44
C GLN A 82 31.73 -28.58 21.57
N ARG A 83 31.10 -27.94 22.57
CA ARG A 83 31.48 -28.02 23.98
C ARG A 83 30.36 -27.51 24.89
N ASP A 84 30.35 -28.10 26.08
CA ASP A 84 29.24 -28.29 27.01
C ASP A 84 28.77 -27.08 27.83
N ASP A 85 27.53 -27.20 28.31
CA ASP A 85 26.90 -26.72 29.55
C ASP A 85 27.20 -25.32 30.10
N HIS A 86 26.18 -24.45 30.08
CA HIS A 86 25.63 -23.86 31.31
C HIS A 86 24.27 -23.17 31.10
N ASP A 87 23.35 -23.49 32.02
CA ASP A 87 22.10 -22.85 32.39
C ASP A 87 22.17 -21.31 32.54
N VAL A 88 21.11 -20.59 32.14
CA VAL A 88 20.40 -19.51 32.87
C VAL A 88 19.41 -18.79 31.94
N GLY A 89 18.12 -18.86 32.31
CA GLY A 89 17.26 -17.70 32.52
C GLY A 89 16.61 -17.02 31.30
N SER A 90 15.28 -17.15 31.22
CA SER A 90 14.35 -16.36 30.40
C SER A 90 14.73 -14.89 30.28
N GLY A 91 14.83 -14.40 29.05
CA GLY A 91 14.92 -12.99 28.70
C GLY A 91 13.78 -12.60 27.78
N ASP A 92 13.06 -11.56 28.16
CA ASP A 92 11.94 -10.95 27.48
C ASP A 92 12.29 -10.50 26.05
N GLU A 93 11.54 -10.99 25.07
CA GLU A 93 11.57 -10.49 23.69
C GLU A 93 10.30 -9.66 23.43
N ASP A 94 10.34 -8.35 23.68
CA ASP A 94 9.35 -7.44 23.06
C ASP A 94 9.87 -6.01 22.82
N GLU A 95 10.83 -5.86 21.89
CA GLU A 95 11.13 -4.58 21.20
C GLU A 95 11.16 -4.75 19.66
N GLY A 96 10.30 -5.62 19.13
CA GLY A 96 10.52 -6.28 17.84
C GLY A 96 10.00 -5.64 16.54
N LYS A 97 9.58 -4.36 16.48
CA LYS A 97 8.96 -3.84 15.23
C LYS A 97 9.73 -2.72 14.50
N GLY A 98 10.55 -1.92 15.19
CA GLY A 98 11.40 -0.89 14.57
C GLY A 98 12.85 -1.34 14.35
N GLU A 99 13.35 -2.22 15.22
CA GLU A 99 14.77 -2.57 15.28
C GLU A 99 15.19 -3.60 14.21
N THR A 100 14.26 -4.42 13.72
CA THR A 100 14.57 -5.57 12.84
C THR A 100 15.15 -5.17 11.48
N PHE A 101 14.66 -4.08 10.87
CA PHE A 101 15.13 -3.66 9.54
C PHE A 101 16.41 -2.82 9.57
N ALA A 102 16.56 -1.93 10.56
CA ALA A 102 17.80 -1.18 10.74
C ALA A 102 18.96 -2.13 11.09
N LEU A 103 18.69 -3.13 11.93
CA LEU A 103 19.62 -4.21 12.23
C LEU A 103 19.92 -5.06 11.00
N ALA A 104 18.91 -5.42 10.19
CA ALA A 104 19.12 -6.15 8.94
C ALA A 104 20.04 -5.37 7.96
N LEU A 105 19.83 -4.07 7.78
CA LEU A 105 20.69 -3.22 6.94
C LEU A 105 22.10 -3.01 7.49
N SER A 106 22.31 -3.22 8.79
CA SER A 106 23.65 -3.11 9.39
C SER A 106 24.60 -4.15 8.80
N HIS A 107 24.09 -5.36 8.49
CA HIS A 107 24.84 -6.47 7.90
C HIS A 107 25.12 -6.33 6.41
N PHE A 108 24.37 -5.49 5.70
CA PHE A 108 24.53 -5.33 4.25
C PHE A 108 25.86 -4.62 3.94
N SER A 109 26.58 -5.03 2.90
CA SER A 109 27.62 -4.18 2.30
C SER A 109 27.00 -3.07 1.44
N GLN A 110 27.82 -2.14 0.92
CA GLN A 110 27.35 -1.14 -0.04
C GLN A 110 26.87 -1.79 -1.35
N GLU A 111 27.54 -2.87 -1.79
CA GLU A 111 27.14 -3.59 -2.99
C GLU A 111 25.83 -4.37 -2.76
N ASP A 112 25.65 -4.99 -1.59
CA ASP A 112 24.40 -5.69 -1.26
C ASP A 112 23.21 -4.73 -1.22
N ALA A 113 23.39 -3.56 -0.61
CA ALA A 113 22.34 -2.54 -0.56
C ALA A 113 21.97 -2.03 -1.97
N ARG A 114 22.97 -1.91 -2.86
CA ARG A 114 22.75 -1.56 -4.26
C ARG A 114 22.05 -2.67 -5.03
N ALA A 115 22.50 -3.91 -4.89
CA ALA A 115 21.90 -5.07 -5.53
C ALA A 115 20.43 -5.23 -5.12
N GLU A 116 20.13 -5.03 -3.84
CA GLU A 116 18.76 -5.05 -3.32
C GLU A 116 17.91 -3.90 -3.90
N ALA A 117 18.47 -2.70 -4.03
CA ALA A 117 17.79 -1.59 -4.69
C ALA A 117 17.46 -1.92 -6.15
N ILE A 118 18.40 -2.49 -6.93
CA ILE A 118 18.18 -2.93 -8.31
C ILE A 118 17.10 -4.01 -8.37
N ARG A 119 17.14 -4.99 -7.47
CA ARG A 119 16.15 -6.06 -7.40
C ARG A 119 14.73 -5.50 -7.16
N ARG A 120 14.60 -4.47 -6.32
CA ARG A 120 13.29 -3.85 -5.99
C ARG A 120 12.78 -2.90 -7.06
N TRP A 121 13.65 -2.06 -7.61
CA TRP A 121 13.24 -0.90 -8.42
C TRP A 121 13.68 -0.96 -9.87
N GLY A 122 14.48 -1.97 -10.23
CA GLY A 122 14.92 -2.28 -11.59
C GLY A 122 16.24 -1.62 -11.98
N HIS A 123 16.57 -1.75 -13.26
CA HIS A 123 17.90 -1.43 -13.80
C HIS A 123 18.20 0.07 -13.92
N HIS A 124 17.20 0.96 -13.78
CA HIS A 124 17.41 2.40 -13.75
C HIS A 124 17.89 2.91 -12.37
N VAL A 125 18.05 2.03 -11.37
CA VAL A 125 18.80 2.37 -10.16
C VAL A 125 20.21 2.80 -10.58
N PRO A 126 20.73 3.94 -10.09
CA PRO A 126 21.98 4.50 -10.59
C PRO A 126 23.14 3.49 -10.62
N GLY A 127 24.04 3.68 -11.60
CA GLY A 127 25.31 2.99 -11.65
C GLY A 127 26.12 3.21 -10.36
N ASN A 128 27.23 2.47 -10.22
CA ASN A 128 28.11 2.65 -9.07
C ASN A 128 28.62 4.12 -9.03
N ARG A 129 28.17 4.84 -8.00
CA ARG A 129 28.39 6.27 -7.80
C ARG A 129 29.12 6.44 -6.47
N SER A 130 30.33 6.99 -6.51
CA SER A 130 31.17 7.17 -5.31
C SER A 130 30.58 8.17 -4.31
N ASP A 131 29.65 9.01 -4.74
CA ASP A 131 28.99 10.03 -3.93
C ASP A 131 27.67 9.55 -3.30
N LEU A 132 27.27 8.29 -3.53
CA LEU A 132 26.07 7.70 -2.94
C LEU A 132 26.41 6.69 -1.85
N CYS A 133 25.77 6.84 -0.69
CA CYS A 133 25.69 5.78 0.29
C CYS A 133 24.47 4.89 -0.03
N TRP A 134 24.71 3.68 -0.53
CA TRP A 134 23.67 2.72 -0.91
C TRP A 134 22.81 2.27 0.27
N LYS A 135 23.40 2.16 1.47
CA LYS A 135 22.62 1.88 2.69
C LYS A 135 21.58 2.97 2.95
N SER A 136 21.98 4.24 2.88
CA SER A 136 21.07 5.38 3.07
C SER A 136 20.05 5.49 1.94
N TYR A 137 20.48 5.24 0.70
CA TYR A 137 19.62 5.20 -0.48
C TYR A 137 18.48 4.18 -0.30
N LEU A 138 18.84 2.94 0.06
CA LEU A 138 17.89 1.86 0.31
C LEU A 138 17.00 2.19 1.51
N ALA A 139 17.59 2.53 2.66
CA ALA A 139 16.86 2.81 3.91
C ALA A 139 15.80 3.93 3.77
N SER A 140 16.12 4.99 3.03
CA SER A 140 15.19 6.12 2.82
C SER A 140 13.89 5.73 2.11
N ARG A 141 13.91 4.64 1.34
CA ARG A 141 12.78 4.14 0.54
C ARG A 141 12.10 2.92 1.14
N LEU A 142 12.70 2.30 2.15
CA LEU A 142 12.04 1.21 2.87
C LEU A 142 10.90 1.78 3.73
N PRO A 143 9.72 1.13 3.71
CA PRO A 143 8.57 1.58 4.47
C PRO A 143 8.73 1.22 5.95
N THR A 144 8.18 2.06 6.81
CA THR A 144 7.97 1.82 8.24
C THR A 144 6.50 2.09 8.56
N PRO A 145 5.57 1.27 8.02
CA PRO A 145 4.16 1.56 8.09
C PRO A 145 3.62 1.37 9.52
N PRO A 146 2.60 2.14 9.92
CA PRO A 146 1.92 1.96 11.19
C PRO A 146 1.08 0.67 11.19
N GLU A 147 0.54 0.32 12.36
CA GLU A 147 -0.40 -0.81 12.45
C GLU A 147 -1.65 -0.56 11.61
N PRO A 148 -2.15 -1.60 10.89
CA PRO A 148 -3.37 -1.48 10.10
C PRO A 148 -4.56 -1.04 10.95
N SER A 149 -5.38 -0.16 10.39
CA SER A 149 -6.58 0.35 11.04
C SER A 149 -7.84 -0.39 10.57
N PRO A 150 -8.93 -0.35 11.34
CA PRO A 150 -10.22 -0.87 10.89
C PRO A 150 -10.86 0.01 9.80
N LEU A 151 -10.26 1.15 9.42
CA LEU A 151 -10.79 2.05 8.40
C LEU A 151 -10.58 1.54 6.98
N ALA A 152 -9.65 0.59 6.79
CA ALA A 152 -9.35 -0.04 5.51
C ALA A 152 -9.15 0.98 4.39
N LEU A 153 -8.30 1.98 4.63
CA LEU A 153 -8.02 3.00 3.63
C LEU A 153 -7.14 2.40 2.52
N LEU A 154 -7.36 2.84 1.27
CA LEU A 154 -6.62 2.29 0.14
C LEU A 154 -5.11 2.59 0.22
N GLN A 155 -4.72 3.62 0.96
CA GLN A 155 -3.32 3.89 1.29
C GLN A 155 -2.70 2.78 2.13
N GLU A 156 -3.45 2.14 3.03
CA GLU A 156 -2.95 1.05 3.87
C GLU A 156 -2.56 -0.16 3.02
N ARG A 157 -3.29 -0.42 1.93
CA ARG A 157 -2.96 -1.48 0.96
C ARG A 157 -1.56 -1.31 0.37
N PHE A 158 -1.13 -0.08 0.12
CA PHE A 158 0.15 0.23 -0.52
C PHE A 158 1.21 0.74 0.46
N ALA A 159 0.93 0.73 1.77
CA ALA A 159 1.82 1.27 2.79
C ALA A 159 3.22 0.60 2.79
N HIS A 160 3.28 -0.67 2.36
CA HIS A 160 4.50 -1.46 2.24
C HIS A 160 5.35 -1.12 1.00
N ASP A 161 4.91 -0.19 0.15
CA ASP A 161 5.65 0.25 -1.03
C ASP A 161 5.37 1.73 -1.30
N GLY A 162 6.31 2.58 -0.88
CA GLY A 162 6.14 4.03 -1.01
C GLY A 162 6.03 4.54 -2.44
N TYR A 163 6.67 3.86 -3.41
CA TYR A 163 6.54 4.19 -4.82
C TYR A 163 5.10 3.93 -5.27
N LYS A 164 4.58 2.73 -4.98
CA LYS A 164 3.21 2.36 -5.37
C LYS A 164 2.19 3.25 -4.68
N LEU A 165 2.38 3.59 -3.40
CA LEU A 165 1.48 4.49 -2.68
C LEU A 165 1.40 5.86 -3.33
N LEU A 166 2.54 6.48 -3.66
CA LEU A 166 2.58 7.79 -4.32
C LEU A 166 1.91 7.76 -5.69
N CYS A 167 2.18 6.72 -6.49
CA CYS A 167 1.50 6.48 -7.76
C CYS A 167 -0.02 6.33 -7.56
N CYS A 168 -0.47 5.60 -6.55
CA CYS A 168 -1.89 5.47 -6.22
C CYS A 168 -2.52 6.83 -5.85
N CYS A 169 -1.86 7.65 -5.03
CA CYS A 169 -2.35 9.00 -4.72
C CYS A 169 -2.57 9.84 -5.99
N ILE A 170 -1.69 9.72 -6.98
CA ILE A 170 -1.83 10.39 -8.29
C ILE A 170 -3.01 9.80 -9.07
N LEU A 171 -3.12 8.48 -9.17
CA LEU A 171 -4.14 7.79 -9.97
C LEU A 171 -5.56 7.97 -9.41
N MET A 172 -5.70 8.09 -8.09
CA MET A 172 -7.00 8.19 -7.43
C MET A 172 -7.52 9.61 -7.27
N SER A 173 -6.67 10.61 -7.50
CA SER A 173 -7.06 12.01 -7.39
C SER A 173 -8.24 12.33 -8.29
N ARG A 174 -9.30 12.91 -7.72
CA ARG A 174 -10.56 13.27 -8.39
C ARG A 174 -11.29 12.10 -9.08
N VAL A 175 -11.17 10.89 -8.52
CA VAL A 175 -11.91 9.70 -8.97
C VAL A 175 -12.77 9.14 -7.83
N SER A 176 -14.09 9.17 -7.99
CA SER A 176 -15.03 8.67 -6.98
C SER A 176 -15.12 7.15 -6.98
N SER A 177 -15.26 6.53 -8.15
CA SER A 177 -15.48 5.08 -8.28
C SER A 177 -14.27 4.26 -7.85
N LEU A 178 -14.40 3.56 -6.72
CA LEU A 178 -13.40 2.63 -6.23
C LEU A 178 -13.14 1.46 -7.20
N PRO A 179 -14.15 0.79 -7.78
CA PRO A 179 -13.90 -0.27 -8.75
C PRO A 179 -13.07 0.18 -9.95
N VAL A 180 -13.32 1.38 -10.48
CA VAL A 180 -12.55 1.94 -11.59
C VAL A 180 -11.11 2.24 -11.17
N LYS A 181 -10.92 2.87 -9.99
CA LYS A 181 -9.58 3.11 -9.42
C LYS A 181 -8.79 1.80 -9.31
N MET A 182 -9.39 0.79 -8.69
CA MET A 182 -8.72 -0.48 -8.44
C MET A 182 -8.36 -1.21 -9.72
N ARG A 183 -9.27 -1.27 -10.69
CA ARG A 183 -8.99 -1.90 -11.99
C ARG A 183 -7.80 -1.24 -12.68
N CYS A 184 -7.80 0.08 -12.81
CA CYS A 184 -6.72 0.81 -13.48
C CYS A 184 -5.38 0.71 -12.71
N ILE A 185 -5.41 0.79 -11.37
CA ILE A 185 -4.21 0.63 -10.54
C ILE A 185 -3.62 -0.79 -10.69
N ASN A 186 -4.46 -1.81 -10.63
CA ASN A 186 -4.02 -3.20 -10.79
C ASN A 186 -3.46 -3.45 -12.19
N GLU A 187 -4.13 -2.95 -13.24
CA GLU A 187 -3.62 -3.06 -14.60
C GLU A 187 -2.28 -2.34 -14.76
N PHE A 188 -2.15 -1.14 -14.20
CA PHE A 188 -0.91 -0.36 -14.23
C PHE A 188 0.26 -1.13 -13.59
N PHE A 189 0.12 -1.61 -12.36
CA PHE A 189 1.21 -2.33 -11.70
C PHE A 189 1.43 -3.75 -12.20
N SER A 190 0.43 -4.36 -12.85
CA SER A 190 0.62 -5.63 -13.55
C SER A 190 1.53 -5.48 -14.77
N LYS A 191 1.44 -4.35 -15.48
CA LYS A 191 2.29 -4.06 -16.65
C LYS A 191 3.64 -3.46 -16.25
N TRP A 192 3.64 -2.58 -15.26
CA TRP A 192 4.83 -1.84 -14.82
C TRP A 192 5.00 -1.96 -13.29
N PRO A 193 5.50 -3.10 -12.81
CA PRO A 193 5.57 -3.38 -11.38
C PRO A 193 6.64 -2.56 -10.64
N THR A 194 7.60 -1.97 -11.36
CA THR A 194 8.73 -1.20 -10.81
C THR A 194 8.84 0.17 -11.49
N PRO A 195 9.46 1.18 -10.83
CA PRO A 195 9.70 2.47 -11.46
C PRO A 195 10.55 2.37 -12.72
N SER A 196 11.54 1.46 -12.80
CA SER A 196 12.30 1.26 -14.04
C SER A 196 11.42 0.77 -15.17
N ALA A 197 10.63 -0.28 -14.93
CA ALA A 197 9.73 -0.84 -15.94
C ALA A 197 8.71 0.19 -16.45
N PHE A 198 8.26 1.09 -15.58
CA PHE A 198 7.38 2.20 -15.98
C PHE A 198 8.11 3.25 -16.83
N LEU A 199 9.36 3.60 -16.50
CA LEU A 199 10.13 4.56 -17.29
C LEU A 199 10.52 4.03 -18.68
N ASP A 200 10.59 2.71 -18.86
CA ASP A 200 10.76 2.06 -20.17
C ASP A 200 9.48 2.02 -21.00
N ALA A 201 8.33 2.31 -20.40
CA ALA A 201 7.04 2.19 -21.08
C ALA A 201 6.84 3.30 -22.11
N ASP A 202 6.26 2.94 -23.26
CA ASP A 202 5.75 3.94 -24.20
C ASP A 202 4.47 4.57 -23.63
N ALA A 203 4.35 5.90 -23.71
CA ALA A 203 3.15 6.63 -23.36
C ALA A 203 1.90 6.08 -24.08
N ALA A 204 2.07 5.57 -25.31
CA ALA A 204 1.01 4.93 -26.10
C ALA A 204 0.43 3.67 -25.45
N ASP A 205 1.22 2.95 -24.64
CA ASP A 205 0.78 1.76 -23.89
C ASP A 205 0.16 2.14 -22.53
N VAL A 206 0.64 3.23 -21.93
CA VAL A 206 0.16 3.71 -20.62
C VAL A 206 -1.21 4.37 -20.73
N GLN A 207 -1.46 5.10 -21.82
CA GLN A 207 -2.72 5.83 -22.00
C GLN A 207 -3.96 4.89 -21.98
N PRO A 208 -4.00 3.75 -22.69
CA PRO A 208 -5.12 2.82 -22.61
C PRO A 208 -5.33 2.23 -21.22
N ALA A 209 -4.27 1.95 -20.45
CA ALA A 209 -4.41 1.41 -19.10
C ALA A 209 -5.08 2.39 -18.12
N LEU A 210 -4.87 3.69 -18.34
CA LEU A 210 -5.35 4.76 -17.45
C LEU A 210 -6.53 5.55 -18.01
N HIS A 211 -7.01 5.25 -19.22
CA HIS A 211 -7.98 6.07 -19.95
C HIS A 211 -9.25 6.35 -19.12
N SER A 212 -9.73 5.35 -18.37
CA SER A 212 -10.96 5.45 -17.58
C SER A 212 -10.86 6.43 -16.39
N LEU A 213 -9.65 6.86 -16.01
CA LEU A 213 -9.44 7.80 -14.89
C LEU A 213 -9.48 9.27 -15.32
N GLY A 214 -9.44 9.55 -16.62
CA GLY A 214 -9.29 10.89 -17.18
C GLY A 214 -7.97 11.58 -16.75
N LEU A 215 -7.77 12.84 -17.18
CA LEU A 215 -6.61 13.66 -16.80
C LEU A 215 -5.26 12.97 -17.09
N PHE A 216 -5.20 12.22 -18.19
CA PHE A 216 -4.02 11.41 -18.51
C PHE A 216 -2.72 12.23 -18.58
N PRO A 217 -2.65 13.39 -19.28
CA PRO A 217 -1.39 14.15 -19.37
C PRO A 217 -0.84 14.54 -18.00
N GLU A 218 -1.70 14.99 -17.08
CA GLU A 218 -1.30 15.37 -15.73
C GLU A 218 -0.84 14.14 -14.94
N ARG A 219 -1.64 13.06 -14.94
CA ARG A 219 -1.30 11.83 -14.20
C ARG A 219 -0.01 11.22 -14.71
N TYR A 220 0.15 11.11 -16.02
CA TYR A 220 1.36 10.58 -16.65
C TYR A 220 2.59 11.37 -16.23
N LYS A 221 2.53 12.71 -16.31
CA LYS A 221 3.61 13.58 -15.84
C LYS A 221 3.94 13.36 -14.36
N GLY A 222 2.93 13.20 -13.51
CA GLY A 222 3.13 12.89 -12.09
C GLY A 222 3.82 11.55 -11.87
N LEU A 223 3.36 10.51 -12.55
CA LEU A 223 3.93 9.16 -12.46
C LEU A 223 5.40 9.14 -12.92
N CYS A 224 5.73 9.82 -14.02
CA CYS A 224 7.12 9.94 -14.49
C CYS A 224 8.00 10.67 -13.48
N ASP A 225 7.51 11.77 -12.89
CA ASP A 225 8.26 12.52 -11.88
C ASP A 225 8.51 11.68 -10.61
N VAL A 226 7.51 10.95 -10.14
CA VAL A 226 7.64 10.01 -9.01
C VAL A 226 8.68 8.95 -9.34
N ALA A 227 8.55 8.24 -10.47
CA ALA A 227 9.47 7.17 -10.84
C ALA A 227 10.92 7.67 -10.99
N ALA A 228 11.11 8.79 -11.70
CA ALA A 228 12.43 9.37 -11.90
C ALA A 228 13.08 9.81 -10.59
N LYS A 229 12.37 10.54 -9.71
CA LYS A 229 12.92 10.98 -8.42
C LYS A 229 13.11 9.82 -7.45
N TRP A 230 12.20 8.83 -7.48
CA TRP A 230 12.35 7.61 -6.71
C TRP A 230 13.66 6.90 -7.05
N LEU A 231 14.11 6.93 -8.30
CA LEU A 231 15.36 6.29 -8.70
C LEU A 231 16.61 7.18 -8.49
N THR A 232 16.48 8.49 -8.69
CA THR A 232 17.66 9.37 -8.82
C THR A 232 18.09 10.09 -7.54
N LEU A 233 17.19 10.32 -6.59
CA LEU A 233 17.53 11.06 -5.37
C LEU A 233 18.47 10.23 -4.46
N PRO A 234 19.55 10.81 -3.90
CA PRO A 234 20.42 10.09 -2.96
C PRO A 234 19.66 9.55 -1.74
N VAL A 235 18.83 10.41 -1.14
CA VAL A 235 17.92 10.10 -0.04
C VAL A 235 16.54 10.53 -0.50
N PHE A 236 15.59 9.60 -0.49
CA PHE A 236 14.22 9.91 -0.91
C PHE A 236 13.39 10.39 0.29
N ASP A 237 12.80 11.57 0.16
CA ASP A 237 11.72 12.05 1.03
C ASP A 237 10.73 12.84 0.16
N VAL A 238 9.58 13.21 0.73
CA VAL A 238 8.55 13.98 0.04
C VAL A 238 8.05 15.09 0.93
N ASP A 239 8.04 16.31 0.40
CA ASP A 239 7.44 17.47 1.04
C ASP A 239 6.86 18.45 0.00
N LEU A 240 6.30 19.57 0.46
CA LEU A 240 5.65 20.57 -0.40
C LEU A 240 6.60 21.69 -0.88
N LYS A 241 7.87 21.66 -0.49
CA LYS A 241 8.89 22.70 -0.69
C LYS A 241 10.09 22.16 -1.48
N GLU A 242 10.98 21.43 -0.83
CA GLU A 242 12.28 21.00 -1.34
C GLU A 242 12.13 19.71 -2.15
N HIS A 243 11.45 18.70 -1.61
CA HIS A 243 11.26 17.40 -2.24
C HIS A 243 9.89 17.29 -2.92
N LYS A 244 9.49 18.34 -3.63
CA LYS A 244 8.18 18.42 -4.27
C LYS A 244 8.07 17.46 -5.46
N LEU A 245 6.99 16.69 -5.48
CA LEU A 245 6.62 15.80 -6.58
C LEU A 245 5.48 16.39 -7.43
N CYS A 246 5.55 16.23 -8.75
CA CYS A 246 4.52 16.67 -9.67
C CYS A 246 3.22 15.90 -9.43
N GLN A 247 2.07 16.60 -9.41
CA GLN A 247 0.75 16.05 -9.09
C GLN A 247 0.59 15.45 -7.68
N VAL A 248 1.60 15.55 -6.81
CA VAL A 248 1.49 15.16 -5.41
C VAL A 248 1.30 16.42 -4.56
N GLY A 249 0.04 16.67 -4.19
CA GLY A 249 -0.34 17.75 -3.28
C GLY A 249 -0.27 17.33 -1.80
N PRO A 250 -0.78 18.18 -0.89
CA PRO A 250 -0.78 17.90 0.56
C PRO A 250 -1.33 16.52 0.91
N PHE A 251 -2.42 16.10 0.26
CA PHE A 251 -2.99 14.76 0.44
C PHE A 251 -1.99 13.62 0.20
N GLY A 252 -1.20 13.69 -0.88
CA GLY A 252 -0.23 12.64 -1.20
C GLY A 252 0.98 12.65 -0.27
N VAL A 253 1.44 13.85 0.11
CA VAL A 253 2.51 14.03 1.10
C VAL A 253 2.09 13.50 2.47
N ASP A 254 0.90 13.86 2.95
CA ASP A 254 0.34 13.38 4.21
C ASP A 254 0.12 11.86 4.18
N SER A 255 -0.35 11.32 3.05
CA SER A 255 -0.48 9.87 2.86
C SER A 255 0.87 9.15 2.96
N TYR A 256 1.91 9.66 2.29
CA TYR A 256 3.26 9.10 2.38
C TYR A 256 3.79 9.12 3.81
N ASN A 257 3.65 10.26 4.50
CA ASN A 257 4.11 10.43 5.87
C ASN A 257 3.38 9.52 6.87
N LEU A 258 2.05 9.42 6.75
CA LEU A 258 1.24 8.62 7.66
C LEU A 258 1.42 7.11 7.43
N PHE A 259 1.34 6.66 6.19
CA PHE A 259 1.25 5.23 5.88
C PHE A 259 2.58 4.61 5.50
N VAL A 260 3.45 5.30 4.77
CA VAL A 260 4.75 4.72 4.37
C VAL A 260 5.78 4.93 5.46
N ARG A 261 5.85 6.14 6.02
CA ARG A 261 6.86 6.48 7.03
C ARG A 261 6.40 6.27 8.47
N GLY A 262 5.10 6.06 8.69
CA GLY A 262 4.57 5.93 10.04
C GLY A 262 4.84 7.16 10.91
N ARG A 263 5.02 8.34 10.34
CA ARG A 263 5.34 9.57 11.09
C ARG A 263 4.14 10.00 11.94
N VAL A 264 4.42 10.48 13.16
CA VAL A 264 3.42 11.17 13.99
C VAL A 264 3.32 12.62 13.48
N MET A 265 2.21 12.92 12.81
CA MET A 265 1.99 14.25 12.24
C MET A 265 1.58 15.24 13.34
N PRO A 266 2.23 16.41 13.45
CA PRO A 266 1.95 17.38 14.51
C PRO A 266 0.59 18.06 14.36
N LYS A 267 0.06 18.09 13.13
CA LYS A 267 -1.22 18.70 12.80
C LYS A 267 -2.10 17.69 12.07
N GLU A 268 -3.39 17.76 12.37
CA GLU A 268 -4.41 16.99 11.68
C GLU A 268 -4.45 17.32 10.17
N PRO A 269 -4.39 16.30 9.28
CA PRO A 269 -4.54 16.49 7.83
C PRO A 269 -5.89 17.10 7.45
N ALA A 270 -5.92 17.83 6.33
CA ALA A 270 -7.17 18.44 5.84
C ALA A 270 -8.13 17.43 5.19
N ASP A 271 -7.60 16.31 4.68
CA ASP A 271 -8.43 15.26 4.07
C ASP A 271 -9.20 14.48 5.13
N LYS A 272 -10.49 14.21 4.86
CA LYS A 272 -11.39 13.56 5.82
C LYS A 272 -10.96 12.13 6.18
N CYS A 273 -10.48 11.36 5.21
CA CYS A 273 -10.05 9.99 5.44
C CYS A 273 -8.73 9.96 6.23
N LEU A 274 -7.78 10.81 5.84
CA LEU A 274 -6.51 10.95 6.57
C LEU A 274 -6.71 11.46 8.00
N SER A 275 -7.63 12.41 8.19
CA SER A 275 -8.05 12.92 9.51
C SER A 275 -8.63 11.80 10.38
N ALA A 276 -9.52 10.96 9.84
CA ALA A 276 -10.07 9.81 10.56
C ALA A 276 -8.97 8.83 11.01
N PHE A 277 -8.05 8.48 10.11
CA PHE A 277 -6.92 7.61 10.43
C PHE A 277 -5.99 8.23 11.48
N TRP A 278 -5.66 9.52 11.34
CA TRP A 278 -4.82 10.23 12.29
C TRP A 278 -5.43 10.26 13.70
N ARG A 279 -6.75 10.49 13.83
CA ARG A 279 -7.45 10.46 15.12
C ARG A 279 -7.46 9.05 15.73
N TRP A 280 -7.78 8.04 14.92
CA TRP A 280 -7.76 6.64 15.35
C TRP A 280 -6.37 6.26 15.86
N ARG A 281 -5.31 6.57 15.10
CA ARG A 281 -3.93 6.23 15.47
C ARG A 281 -3.54 6.84 16.81
N ARG A 282 -3.85 8.13 17.04
CA ARG A 282 -3.55 8.78 18.32
C ARG A 282 -4.22 8.12 19.51
N GLN A 283 -5.46 7.65 19.36
CA GLN A 283 -6.19 6.97 20.43
C GLN A 283 -5.57 5.60 20.75
N ASN A 284 -5.10 4.87 19.73
CA ASN A 284 -4.49 3.56 19.90
C ASN A 284 -3.04 3.63 20.39
N ASP A 285 -2.27 4.63 19.94
CA ASP A 285 -0.92 4.89 20.45
C ASP A 285 -0.97 5.33 21.93
N SER A 286 -1.99 6.09 22.36
CA SER A 286 -2.18 6.48 23.77
C SER A 286 -2.72 5.38 24.69
N CYS A 287 -3.19 4.26 24.12
CA CYS A 287 -3.74 3.14 24.89
C CYS A 287 -2.72 2.00 25.07
N LYS A 288 -1.52 2.13 24.50
CA LYS A 288 -0.37 1.30 24.84
C LYS A 288 0.14 1.80 26.19
N PRO A 289 0.08 1.02 27.29
CA PRO A 289 0.73 1.43 28.53
C PRO A 289 2.21 1.69 28.23
N GLU A 290 2.77 2.76 28.81
CA GLU A 290 4.21 2.96 28.83
C GLU A 290 4.80 1.68 29.43
N ALA A 291 5.56 0.94 28.61
CA ALA A 291 6.36 -0.17 29.10
C ALA A 291 7.49 0.45 29.92
N ASP A 292 7.37 0.35 31.24
CA ASP A 292 8.42 0.67 32.22
C ASP A 292 9.65 -0.23 32.06
#